data_AF-A0A968XNK7-F1
#
_entry.id   AF-A0A968XNK7-F1
#
_cell.length_a   1.000
_cell.length_b   1.000
_cell.length_c   1.000
_cell.angle_alpha   90.00
_cell.angle_beta   90.00
_cell.angle_gamma   90.00
#
_symmetry.space_group_name_H-M   'P 1'
#
loop_
_entity.id
_entity.type
_entity.pdbx_description
1 polymer ?
#
loop_
_entity_poly.entity_id
_entity_poly.type
_entity_poly.pdbx_seq_one_letter_code
_entity_poly.pdbx_strand_id
1 'polypeptide(L)' 'MFQFVVESAKSNGHIAGANFWAFGGTSRPIKNQIFWKKGDDYMGDPPMEEQGLNTVFDSDKTTWAIINRYSKLLK' A
#
# COMPACT_ATOMS: atom_id res chain seq x y z
N MET A 1 -8.69 -1.72 -9.87
CA MET A 1 -7.62 -2.73 -9.79
C MET A 1 -8.03 -3.97 -8.99
N PHE A 2 -8.20 -3.91 -7.66
CA PHE A 2 -8.52 -5.10 -6.85
C PHE A 2 -9.79 -5.86 -7.28
N GLN A 3 -10.78 -5.16 -7.84
CA GLN A 3 -11.95 -5.79 -8.45
C GLN A 3 -11.59 -6.80 -9.55
N PHE A 4 -10.61 -6.50 -10.41
CA PHE A 4 -10.18 -7.43 -11.47
C PHE A 4 -9.58 -8.73 -10.91
N VAL A 5 -8.92 -8.65 -9.75
CA VAL A 5 -8.41 -9.85 -9.05
C VAL A 5 -9.59 -10.71 -8.60
N VAL A 6 -10.63 -10.10 -8.01
CA VAL A 6 -11.85 -10.81 -7.60
C VAL A 6 -12.62 -11.40 -8.79
N GLU A 7 -12.75 -10.64 -9.88
CA GLU A 7 -13.43 -11.11 -11.10
C GLU A 7 -12.69 -12.27 -11.76
N SER A 8 -11.35 -12.20 -11.82
CA SER A 8 -10.53 -13.31 -12.30
C SER A 8 -10.67 -14.55 -11.42
N ALA A 9 -10.61 -14.40 -10.10
CA ALA A 9 -10.80 -15.50 -9.16
C ALA A 9 -12.18 -16.18 -9.34
N LYS A 10 -13.24 -15.40 -9.57
CA LYS A 10 -14.61 -15.91 -9.77
C LYS A 10 -14.84 -16.59 -11.13
N SER A 11 -14.08 -16.20 -12.15
CA SER A 11 -14.26 -16.69 -13.52
C SER A 11 -13.25 -17.74 -13.94
N ASN A 12 -12.45 -18.28 -13.00
CA ASN A 12 -11.31 -19.16 -13.30
C ASN A 12 -10.32 -18.51 -14.30
N GLY A 13 -10.11 -17.21 -14.14
CA GLY A 13 -9.18 -16.41 -14.94
C GLY A 13 -7.71 -16.54 -14.49
N HIS A 14 -6.82 -15.81 -15.15
CA HIS A 14 -5.36 -15.96 -14.99
C HIS A 14 -4.70 -14.97 -14.01
N ILE A 15 -5.44 -13.99 -13.48
CA ILE A 15 -4.92 -13.07 -12.46
C ILE A 15 -4.99 -13.77 -11.10
N ALA A 16 -3.83 -14.01 -10.49
CA ALA A 16 -3.70 -14.75 -9.23
C ALA A 16 -3.55 -13.85 -7.98
N GLY A 17 -3.43 -12.53 -8.15
CA GLY A 17 -3.24 -11.62 -7.03
C GLY A 17 -2.74 -10.25 -7.45
N ALA A 18 -2.54 -9.38 -6.46
CA ALA A 18 -1.90 -8.08 -6.61
C ALA A 18 -1.26 -7.66 -5.29
N ASN A 19 -0.15 -6.91 -5.36
CA ASN A 19 0.45 -6.22 -4.23
C ASN A 19 0.35 -4.72 -4.49
N PHE A 20 -0.19 -3.95 -3.55
CA PHE A 20 -0.12 -2.50 -3.63
C PHE A 20 1.28 -2.04 -3.23
N TRP A 21 1.74 -0.94 -3.84
CA TRP A 21 2.96 -0.26 -3.46
C TRP A 21 2.56 1.02 -2.71
N ALA A 22 2.93 1.21 -1.45
CA ALA A 22 3.60 0.26 -0.55
C ALA A 22 3.05 0.43 0.88
N PHE A 23 3.47 -0.42 1.82
CA PHE A 23 3.01 -0.33 3.22
C PHE A 23 4.12 0.20 4.12
N GLY A 24 3.85 1.29 4.84
CA GLY A 24 4.81 1.93 5.76
C GLY A 24 4.53 1.72 7.23
N GLY A 25 3.45 1.02 7.60
CA GLY A 25 3.09 0.79 9.00
C GLY A 25 2.91 2.08 9.79
N THR A 26 3.62 2.19 10.91
CA THR A 26 3.53 3.30 11.86
C THR A 26 4.51 4.45 11.56
N SER A 27 5.35 4.34 10.51
CA SER A 27 6.28 5.40 10.09
C SER A 27 5.53 6.67 9.67
N ARG A 28 6.17 7.84 9.71
CA ARG A 28 5.54 9.12 9.31
C ARG A 28 6.54 10.07 8.61
N PRO A 29 6.10 10.81 7.57
CA PRO A 29 6.90 11.87 6.96
C PRO A 29 7.36 12.89 7.99
N ILE A 30 8.63 13.28 7.90
CA ILE A 30 9.20 14.32 8.76
C ILE A 30 8.92 15.69 8.13
N LYS A 31 8.33 16.60 8.90
CA LYS A 31 7.98 17.94 8.42
C LYS A 31 9.22 18.66 7.87
N ASN A 32 9.08 19.26 6.68
CA ASN A 32 10.15 19.95 5.95
C ASN A 32 11.32 19.05 5.52
N GLN A 33 11.10 17.73 5.44
CA GLN A 33 12.06 16.78 4.91
C GLN A 33 11.37 15.91 3.85
N ILE A 34 11.83 16.05 2.61
CA ILE A 34 11.23 15.36 1.46
C ILE A 34 11.80 13.95 1.30
N PHE A 35 13.12 13.79 1.41
CA PHE A 35 13.81 12.51 1.22
C PHE A 35 14.26 11.88 2.52
N TRP A 36 14.35 10.56 2.53
CA TRP A 36 14.87 9.77 3.65
C TRP A 36 16.33 10.12 3.97
N LYS A 37 16.68 10.10 5.25
CA LYS A 37 18.05 10.22 5.76
C LYS A 37 18.40 9.03 6.64
N LYS A 38 19.70 8.78 6.75
CA LYS A 38 20.22 7.70 7.61
C LYS A 38 19.75 7.89 9.05
N GLY A 39 18.98 6.91 9.53
CA GLY A 39 18.42 6.88 10.88
C GLY A 39 16.92 7.17 10.95
N ASP A 40 16.30 7.60 9.84
CA ASP A 40 14.85 7.74 9.77
C ASP A 40 14.16 6.37 9.67
N ASP A 41 12.94 6.30 10.19
CA ASP A 41 12.08 5.13 10.03
C ASP A 41 11.87 4.81 8.54
N TYR A 42 11.90 3.53 8.20
CA TYR A 42 11.62 3.08 6.84
C TYR A 42 10.13 3.19 6.53
N MET A 43 9.84 3.76 5.36
CA MET A 43 8.50 3.82 4.78
C MET A 43 8.40 2.86 3.60
N GLY A 44 7.24 2.85 2.94
CA GLY A 44 7.08 2.13 1.67
C GLY A 44 7.84 2.79 0.52
N ASP A 45 8.07 4.10 0.60
CA ASP A 45 8.79 4.87 -0.42
C ASP A 45 10.31 4.77 -0.21
N PRO A 46 11.08 4.31 -1.20
CA PRO A 46 12.53 4.18 -1.11
C PRO A 46 13.22 5.55 -0.96
N PRO A 47 14.48 5.60 -0.50
CA PRO A 47 15.17 6.86 -0.21
C PRO A 47 15.34 7.84 -1.38
N MET A 48 15.15 7.36 -2.60
CA MET A 48 15.26 8.13 -3.85
C MET A 48 13.93 8.82 -4.22
N GLU A 49 12.84 8.50 -3.51
CA GLU A 49 11.50 9.06 -3.66
C GLU A 49 11.09 9.86 -2.41
N GLU A 50 10.10 10.75 -2.58
CA GLU A 50 9.56 11.54 -1.48
C GLU A 50 8.90 10.63 -0.42
N GLN A 51 9.19 10.87 0.85
CA GLN A 51 8.69 10.07 1.95
C GLN A 51 7.21 10.40 2.20
N GLY A 52 6.32 9.44 1.89
CA GLY A 52 4.86 9.63 1.89
C GLY A 52 4.24 9.81 0.50
N LEU A 53 5.01 9.58 -0.58
CA LEU A 53 4.53 9.66 -1.96
C LEU A 53 3.47 8.59 -2.26
N ASN A 54 3.80 7.31 -2.03
CA ASN A 54 2.91 6.17 -2.27
C ASN A 54 2.68 5.31 -1.02
N THR A 55 3.39 5.59 0.08
CA THR A 55 3.23 4.84 1.33
C THR A 55 1.79 4.90 1.84
N VAL A 56 1.20 3.74 2.04
CA VAL A 56 -0.03 3.55 2.82
C VAL A 56 0.36 3.40 4.30
N PHE A 57 -0.13 4.31 5.12
CA PHE A 57 0.08 4.30 6.57
C PHE A 57 -1.01 3.49 7.28
N ASP A 58 -0.72 3.00 8.49
CA ASP A 58 -1.71 2.37 9.36
C ASP A 58 -2.92 3.27 9.67
N SER A 59 -2.73 4.60 9.63
CA SER A 59 -3.80 5.59 9.82
C SER A 59 -4.69 5.84 8.61
N ASP A 60 -4.41 5.29 7.43
CA ASP A 60 -5.14 5.57 6.18
C ASP A 60 -6.45 4.78 6.09
N LYS A 61 -7.40 5.13 6.96
CA LYS A 61 -8.65 4.36 7.20
C LYS A 61 -9.42 4.03 5.92
N THR A 62 -9.54 4.96 4.99
CA THR A 62 -10.29 4.76 3.74
C THR A 62 -9.57 3.81 2.78
N THR A 63 -8.25 3.88 2.68
CA THR A 63 -7.41 2.95 1.92
C THR A 63 -7.52 1.54 2.50
N TRP A 64 -7.42 1.41 3.82
CA TRP A 64 -7.61 0.13 4.51
C TRP A 64 -9.02 -0.44 4.35
N ALA A 65 -10.06 0.40 4.30
CA ALA A 65 -11.42 -0.06 4.04
C ALA A 65 -11.52 -0.74 2.66
N ILE A 66 -10.85 -0.19 1.65
CA ILE A 66 -10.82 -0.78 0.30
C ILE A 66 -10.01 -2.08 0.29
N ILE A 67 -8.78 -2.07 0.82
CA ILE A 67 -7.91 -3.26 0.86
C ILE A 67 -8.62 -4.40 1.59
N ASN A 68 -9.14 -4.15 2.80
CA ASN A 68 -9.84 -5.16 3.60
C ASN A 68 -11.10 -5.69 2.91
N ARG A 69 -11.87 -4.83 2.24
CA ARG A 69 -13.07 -5.26 1.50
C ARG A 69 -12.70 -6.29 0.44
N TYR A 70 -11.69 -6.01 -0.38
CA TYR A 70 -11.33 -6.91 -1.49
C TYR A 70 -10.56 -8.14 -1.01
N SER A 71 -9.69 -8.04 0.00
CA SER A 71 -9.03 -9.20 0.60
C SER A 71 -10.02 -10.21 1.19
N LYS A 72 -11.15 -9.74 1.76
CA LYS A 72 -12.21 -10.64 2.27
C LYS A 72 -12.99 -11.35 1.17
N LEU A 73 -13.06 -10.78 -0.04
CA LEU A 73 -13.75 -11.41 -1.19
C LEU A 73 -12.90 -12.47 -1.90
N LEU A 74 -11.60 -12.54 -1.59
CA LEU A 74 -10.64 -13.50 -2.15
C LEU A 74 -10.35 -14.70 -1.23
N LYS A 75 -10.93 -14.72 -0.03
CA LYS A 75 -10.89 -15.87 0.89
C LYS A 75 -11.97 -16.87 0.54
#